data_AF-A0A847TI53-F1
#
_entry.id   AF-A0A847TI53-F1
#
_cell.length_a   1.000
_cell.length_b   1.000
_cell.length_c   1.000
_cell.angle_alpha   90.00
_cell.angle_beta   90.00
_cell.angle_gamma   90.00
#
_symmetry.space_group_name_H-M   'P 1'
#
loop_
_entity.id
_entity.type
_entity.pdbx_description
1 polymer ?
#
loop_
_entity_poly.entity_id
_entity_poly.type
_entity_poly.pdbx_seq_one_letter_code
_entity_poly.pdbx_strand_id
1 'polypeptide(L)'
;MSKESLNVLLDIHTKLSGLPVAFRERVCEECNWSTPTFYRKMRGKDKPNPNEKGKIIPALSNAEKQKIIEVMDEVYALGQEYFEKYQRSSK
;
A
#
# COMPACT_ATOMS: atom_id res chain seq x y z
N MET A 1 12.21 -30.84 18.95
CA MET A 1 12.51 -29.51 18.36
C MET A 1 11.95 -28.47 19.30
N SER A 2 12.81 -27.61 19.85
CA SER A 2 12.40 -26.56 20.80
C SER A 2 11.35 -25.67 20.13
N LYS A 3 10.23 -25.46 20.81
CA LYS A 3 9.20 -24.52 20.41
C LYS A 3 9.73 -23.13 20.78
N GLU A 4 10.65 -22.60 19.98
CA GLU A 4 11.21 -21.27 20.23
C GLU A 4 10.08 -20.25 20.26
N SER A 5 9.99 -19.51 21.36
CA SER A 5 8.98 -18.46 21.51
C SER A 5 9.29 -17.38 20.48
N LEU A 6 8.36 -17.20 19.53
CA LEU A 6 8.50 -16.22 18.47
C LEU A 6 8.66 -14.83 19.07
N ASN A 7 9.75 -14.13 18.75
CA ASN A 7 9.93 -12.74 19.14
C ASN A 7 8.88 -11.88 18.41
N VAL A 8 7.82 -11.52 19.12
CA VAL A 8 6.65 -10.81 18.57
C VAL A 8 7.05 -9.49 17.93
N LEU A 9 8.00 -8.75 18.54
CA LEU A 9 8.50 -7.50 17.99
C LEU A 9 9.21 -7.72 16.65
N LEU A 10 10.08 -8.73 16.57
CA LEU A 10 10.79 -9.07 15.34
C LEU A 10 9.82 -9.47 14.23
N ASP A 11 8.82 -10.29 14.53
CA ASP A 11 7.84 -10.74 13.54
C ASP A 11 6.97 -9.58 13.02
N ILE A 12 6.42 -8.75 13.93
CA ILE A 12 5.62 -7.60 13.56
C ILE A 12 6.44 -6.61 12.72
N HIS A 13 7.65 -6.27 13.15
CA HIS A 13 8.52 -5.36 12.42
C HIS A 13 8.86 -5.90 11.02
N THR A 14 9.14 -7.20 10.90
CA THR A 14 9.40 -7.85 9.61
C THR A 14 8.19 -7.75 8.69
N LYS A 15 6.99 -8.04 9.20
CA LYS A 15 5.74 -7.94 8.42
C LYS A 15 5.46 -6.51 7.97
N LEU A 16 5.62 -5.53 8.87
CA LEU A 16 5.45 -4.09 8.55
C LEU A 16 6.47 -3.61 7.52
N SER A 17 7.70 -4.10 7.56
CA SER A 17 8.74 -3.75 6.58
C SER A 17 8.40 -4.25 5.17
N GLY A 18 7.64 -5.35 5.06
CA GLY A 18 7.14 -5.87 3.78
C GLY A 18 5.88 -5.17 3.27
N LEU A 19 5.16 -4.43 4.11
CA LEU A 19 3.88 -3.79 3.77
C LEU A 19 4.00 -2.80 2.58
N PRO A 20 5.00 -1.89 2.53
CA PRO A 20 5.13 -0.97 1.40
C PRO A 20 5.43 -1.70 0.08
N VAL A 21 6.12 -2.84 0.15
CA VAL A 21 6.45 -3.66 -1.02
C VAL A 21 5.19 -4.31 -1.58
N ALA A 22 4.40 -4.95 -0.71
CA ALA A 22 3.13 -5.58 -1.10
C ALA A 22 2.14 -4.56 -1.67
N PHE A 23 2.01 -3.40 -1.02
CA PHE A 23 1.18 -2.30 -1.52
C PHE A 23 1.63 -1.83 -2.91
N ARG A 24 2.92 -1.57 -3.10
CA ARG A 24 3.46 -1.15 -4.41
C ARG A 24 3.18 -2.18 -5.50
N GLU A 25 3.45 -3.46 -5.23
CA GLU A 25 3.26 -4.53 -6.19
C GLU A 25 1.80 -4.66 -6.61
N ARG A 26 0.88 -4.60 -5.64
CA ARG A 26 -0.54 -4.67 -5.91
C ARG A 26 -1.06 -3.45 -6.67
N VAL A 27 -0.60 -2.24 -6.34
CA VAL A 27 -0.93 -1.04 -7.13
C VAL A 27 -0.38 -1.15 -8.56
N CYS A 28 0.83 -1.71 -8.73
CA CYS A 28 1.40 -1.91 -10.06
C CYS A 28 0.57 -2.88 -10.90
N GLU A 29 0.11 -3.98 -10.29
CA GLU A 29 -0.75 -4.97 -10.93
C GLU A 29 -2.10 -4.36 -11.35
N GLU A 30 -2.83 -3.79 -10.39
CA GLU A 30 -4.20 -3.31 -10.61
C GLU A 30 -4.28 -2.07 -11.52
N CYS A 31 -3.28 -1.19 -11.45
CA CYS A 31 -3.21 0.00 -12.31
C CYS A 31 -2.43 -0.24 -13.62
N ASN A 32 -1.94 -1.47 -13.85
CA ASN A 32 -1.07 -1.83 -14.97
C ASN A 32 0.15 -0.89 -15.11
N TRP A 33 0.82 -0.62 -13.99
CA TRP A 33 2.01 0.21 -13.92
C TRP A 33 3.27 -0.64 -13.80
N SER A 34 4.35 -0.19 -14.43
CA SER A 34 5.69 -0.64 -14.07
C SER A 34 6.16 0.01 -12.77
N THR A 35 7.12 -0.61 -12.07
CA THR A 35 7.72 -0.04 -10.85
C THR A 35 8.24 1.40 -11.04
N PRO A 36 8.92 1.75 -12.16
CA PRO A 36 9.28 3.15 -12.42
C PRO A 36 8.07 4.08 -12.53
N THR A 37 6.97 3.61 -13.13
CA THR A 37 5.74 4.38 -13.30
C THR A 37 5.09 4.68 -11.96
N PHE A 38 5.00 3.68 -11.07
CA PHE A 38 4.55 3.87 -9.68
C PHE A 38 5.32 5.01 -9.01
N TYR A 39 6.66 4.97 -9.04
CA TYR A 39 7.47 5.99 -8.37
C TYR A 39 7.37 7.36 -9.04
N ARG A 40 7.17 7.45 -10.37
CA ARG A 40 6.90 8.72 -11.05
C ARG A 40 5.56 9.30 -10.61
N LYS A 41 4.49 8.48 -10.58
CA LYS A 41 3.14 8.88 -10.16
C LYS A 41 3.11 9.30 -8.69
N MET A 42 3.78 8.57 -7.81
CA MET A 42 3.90 8.87 -6.37
C MET A 42 4.50 10.26 -6.11
N ARG A 43 5.46 10.70 -6.94
CA ARG A 43 6.06 12.05 -6.86
C ARG A 43 5.34 13.07 -7.73
N GLY A 44 4.32 12.66 -8.47
CA GLY A 44 3.53 13.50 -9.35
C GLY A 44 2.79 14.57 -8.55
N LYS A 45 2.71 15.77 -9.11
CA LYS A 45 1.93 16.87 -8.55
C LYS A 45 0.88 17.30 -9.55
N ASP A 46 -0.25 17.71 -9.03
CA ASP A 46 -1.30 18.37 -9.79
C ASP A 46 -0.75 19.64 -10.45
N LYS A 47 -1.13 19.88 -11.70
CA LYS A 47 -0.61 20.99 -12.50
C LYS A 47 -1.72 21.95 -12.91
N PRO A 48 -1.49 23.27 -12.96
CA PRO A 48 -2.45 24.19 -13.56
C PRO A 48 -2.70 23.82 -15.02
N ASN A 49 -3.96 23.91 -15.46
CA ASN A 49 -4.30 23.73 -16.86
C ASN A 49 -3.82 24.95 -17.66
N PRO A 50 -2.92 24.78 -18.64
CA PRO A 50 -2.38 25.91 -19.42
C PRO A 50 -3.45 26.60 -20.27
N ASN A 51 -4.54 25.89 -20.61
CA ASN A 51 -5.59 26.37 -21.50
C ASN A 51 -6.80 26.94 -20.75
N GLU A 52 -6.92 26.68 -19.45
CA GLU A 52 -8.09 27.07 -18.65
C GLU A 52 -7.67 27.62 -17.29
N LYS A 53 -7.75 28.95 -17.14
CA LYS A 53 -7.36 29.65 -15.91
C LYS A 53 -8.26 29.18 -14.74
N GLY A 54 -7.64 28.65 -13.69
CA GLY A 54 -8.33 28.14 -12.50
C GLY A 54 -8.64 26.65 -12.52
N LYS A 55 -8.42 25.93 -13.63
CA LYS A 55 -8.52 24.46 -13.66
C LYS A 55 -7.18 23.78 -13.36
N ILE A 56 -7.28 22.58 -12.79
CA ILE A 56 -6.14 21.73 -12.40
C ILE A 56 -6.20 20.42 -13.20
N ILE A 57 -5.06 19.97 -13.69
CA ILE A 57 -4.84 18.64 -14.27
C ILE A 57 -4.27 17.76 -13.16
N PRO A 58 -5.02 16.76 -12.67
CA PRO A 58 -4.57 15.94 -11.57
C PRO A 58 -3.47 14.96 -12.00
N ALA A 59 -2.54 14.65 -11.10
CA ALA A 59 -1.49 13.66 -11.34
C ALA A 59 -2.03 12.22 -11.41
N LEU A 60 -3.14 11.98 -10.70
CA LEU A 60 -3.86 10.72 -10.65
C LEU A 60 -5.30 10.91 -11.14
N SER A 61 -5.76 10.00 -12.00
CA SER A 61 -7.17 9.93 -12.38
C SER A 61 -8.04 9.51 -11.20
N ASN A 62 -9.34 9.76 -11.27
CA ASN A 62 -10.27 9.33 -10.22
C ASN A 62 -10.30 7.79 -10.08
N ALA A 63 -10.19 7.06 -11.19
CA ALA A 63 -10.12 5.60 -11.17
C ALA A 63 -8.83 5.10 -10.50
N GLU A 64 -7.68 5.72 -10.80
CA GLU A 64 -6.41 5.41 -10.15
C GLU A 64 -6.51 5.64 -8.63
N LYS A 65 -7.08 6.78 -8.20
CA LYS A 65 -7.26 7.09 -6.78
C LYS A 65 -8.12 6.05 -6.07
N GLN A 66 -9.27 5.71 -6.66
CA GLN A 66 -10.19 4.73 -6.09
C GLN A 66 -9.50 3.38 -5.94
N LYS A 67 -8.82 2.90 -6.99
CA LYS A 67 -8.13 1.61 -6.95
C LYS A 67 -6.98 1.59 -5.94
N ILE A 68 -6.22 2.67 -5.81
CA ILE A 68 -5.13 2.77 -4.82
C ILE A 68 -5.67 2.63 -3.38
N ILE A 69 -6.82 3.23 -3.09
CA ILE A 69 -7.45 3.14 -1.77
C ILE A 69 -7.92 1.70 -1.51
N GLU A 70 -8.61 1.08 -2.47
CA GLU A 70 -9.04 -0.32 -2.38
C GLU A 70 -7.87 -1.27 -2.11
N VAL A 71 -6.77 -1.09 -2.84
CA VAL A 71 -5.55 -1.89 -2.64
C VAL A 71 -4.96 -1.71 -1.24
N MET A 72 -4.99 -0.50 -0.68
CA MET A 72 -4.52 -0.28 0.68
C MET A 72 -5.41 -1.00 1.70
N ASP A 73 -6.73 -0.96 1.53
CA ASP A 73 -7.68 -1.66 2.40
C ASP A 73 -7.45 -3.18 2.36
N GLU A 74 -7.26 -3.76 1.16
CA GLU A 74 -6.90 -5.18 0.97
C GLU A 74 -5.60 -5.55 1.70
N VAL A 75 -4.55 -4.75 1.49
CA VAL A 75 -3.24 -4.99 2.11
C VAL A 75 -3.31 -4.89 3.64
N TYR A 76 -4.11 -3.97 4.16
CA TYR A 76 -4.32 -3.82 5.60
C TYR A 76 -5.10 -5.00 6.18
N ALA A 77 -6.16 -5.45 5.50
CA ALA A 77 -6.94 -6.63 5.92
C ALA A 77 -6.06 -7.89 6.01
N LEU A 78 -5.22 -8.14 5.01
CA LEU A 78 -4.26 -9.26 5.03
C LEU A 78 -3.25 -9.15 6.18
N GLY A 79 -2.84 -7.93 6.52
CA GLY A 79 -1.99 -7.67 7.69
C GLY A 79 -2.72 -7.99 9.00
N GLN A 80 -3.98 -7.55 9.12
CA GLN A 80 -4.80 -7.78 10.29
C GLN A 80 -5.01 -9.28 10.54
N GLU A 81 -5.41 -10.04 9.53
CA GLU A 81 -5.59 -11.49 9.60
C GLU A 81 -4.32 -12.19 10.11
N TYR A 82 -3.14 -11.76 9.65
CA TYR A 82 -1.87 -12.30 10.11
C TYR A 82 -1.62 -12.05 11.60
N PHE A 83 -1.99 -10.88 12.12
CA PHE A 83 -1.74 -10.49 13.51
C PHE A 83 -2.77 -11.05 14.51
N GLU A 84 -3.89 -11.60 14.06
CA GLU A 84 -4.87 -12.26 14.93
C GLU A 84 -4.27 -13.37 15.79
N LYS A 85 -3.21 -14.04 15.31
CA LYS A 85 -2.49 -15.08 16.07
C LYS A 85 -1.98 -14.60 17.43
N TYR A 86 -1.67 -13.30 17.56
CA TYR A 86 -1.23 -12.70 18.82
C TYR A 86 -2.38 -12.31 19.74
N GLN A 87 -3.55 -12.01 19.18
CA GLN A 87 -4.76 -11.69 19.96
C GLN A 87 -5.35 -12.95 20.62
N ARG A 88 -5.29 -14.09 19.92
CA ARG A 88 -5.74 -15.39 20.44
C ARG A 88 -4.84 -15.97 21.53
N SER A 89 -3.59 -15.52 21.61
CA SER A 89 -2.59 -16.00 22.60
C SER A 89 -2.62 -15.22 23.92
N SER A 90 -3.48 -14.19 24.04
CA SER A 90 -3.59 -13.31 25.22
C SER A 90 -4.84 -13.59 26.07
N LYS A 91 -5.55 -14.70 25.81
CA LYS A 91 -6.61 -15.27 26.66
C LYS A 91 -6.17 -16.64 27.16
#